data_AF-A0A402BN68-F1
#
_entry.id   AF-A0A402BN68-F1
#
_cell.length_a   1.000
_cell.length_b   1.000
_cell.length_c   1.000
_cell.angle_alpha   90.00
_cell.angle_beta   90.00
_cell.angle_gamma   90.00
#
_symmetry.space_group_name_H-M   'P 1'
#
loop_
_entity.id
_entity.type
_entity.pdbx_description
1 polymer ?
#
loop_
_entity_poly.entity_id
_entity_poly.type
_entity_poly.pdbx_seq_one_letter_code
_entity_poly.pdbx_strand_id
1 'polypeptide(L)'
;MINKISVKYFFKLKLKSPTSLALETDFQKLTCDISEAVEFFNQKFRGIKEIILSDVEFSIISLILNFEYEPKEQVTAKELTVFSRYLHNEKEWVRFSRERTKLFIPITIIKFTDEDLLKYVSTLGRNLIEYERYFNRLGDDAFDKLYSSENIKYEFYNPKENEGLNSDMTEEQIIAIIKFLFATKDLGPAPGVFKKNQAIEDIKKILIPWVLNS
;
A
#
# COMPACT_ATOMS: atom_id res chain seq x y z
N MET A 1 -8.76 3.43 24.86
CA MET A 1 -8.24 4.09 23.64
C MET A 1 -9.43 4.55 22.82
N ILE A 2 -9.48 5.81 22.39
CA ILE A 2 -10.54 6.29 21.49
C ILE A 2 -10.18 5.77 20.10
N ASN A 3 -11.04 4.92 19.52
CA ASN A 3 -10.88 4.48 18.14
C ASN A 3 -10.87 5.72 17.23
N LYS A 4 -9.71 6.00 16.66
CA LYS A 4 -9.52 7.14 15.76
C LYS A 4 -10.13 6.77 14.42
N ILE A 5 -11.32 7.29 14.13
CA ILE A 5 -11.98 7.07 12.84
C ILE A 5 -11.18 7.83 11.79
N SER A 6 -10.44 7.10 10.96
CA SER A 6 -9.71 7.68 9.84
C SER A 6 -10.52 7.54 8.55
N VAL A 7 -10.53 8.58 7.72
CA VAL A 7 -11.22 8.54 6.43
C VAL A 7 -10.20 8.76 5.31
N LYS A 8 -10.23 7.87 4.31
CA LYS A 8 -9.23 7.82 3.25
C LYS A 8 -9.86 8.20 1.91
N TYR A 9 -9.09 8.89 1.09
CA TYR A 9 -9.46 9.23 -0.28
C TYR A 9 -8.31 8.97 -1.23
N PHE A 10 -8.58 8.21 -2.28
CA PHE A 10 -7.64 7.99 -3.37
C PHE A 10 -7.79 9.07 -4.43
N PHE A 11 -6.68 9.66 -4.81
CA PHE A 11 -6.56 10.69 -5.83
C PHE A 11 -5.70 10.19 -6.97
N LYS A 12 -6.21 10.27 -8.21
CA LYS A 12 -5.36 10.28 -9.42
C LYS A 12 -5.28 11.71 -9.94
N LEU A 13 -4.07 12.22 -10.06
CA LEU A 13 -3.79 13.58 -10.50
C LEU A 13 -3.07 13.57 -11.85
N LYS A 14 -3.46 14.46 -12.74
CA LYS A 14 -2.68 14.81 -13.94
C LYS A 14 -2.43 16.31 -13.98
N LEU A 15 -1.42 16.73 -14.74
CA LEU A 15 -1.17 18.15 -14.94
C LEU A 15 -2.38 18.82 -15.61
N LYS A 16 -2.69 20.03 -15.13
CA LYS A 16 -3.59 20.95 -15.80
C LYS A 16 -2.82 21.57 -16.96
N SER A 17 -3.31 21.43 -18.19
CA SER A 17 -2.71 22.07 -19.38
C SER A 17 -1.21 21.81 -19.54
N PRO A 18 -0.78 20.55 -19.76
CA PRO A 18 0.64 20.20 -19.86
C PRO A 18 1.36 20.95 -21.00
N THR A 19 2.63 21.28 -20.79
CA THR A 19 3.55 21.78 -21.83
C THR A 19 4.06 20.61 -22.69
N SER A 20 4.69 20.89 -23.83
CA SER A 20 5.31 19.84 -24.65
C SER A 20 6.37 19.07 -23.85
N LEU A 21 7.17 19.78 -23.05
CA LEU A 21 8.13 19.19 -22.12
C LEU A 21 7.46 18.17 -21.19
N ALA A 22 6.29 18.50 -20.63
CA ALA A 22 5.57 17.58 -19.75
C ALA A 22 5.04 16.33 -20.45
N LEU A 23 4.69 16.42 -21.74
CA LEU A 23 4.24 15.27 -22.53
C LEU A 23 5.39 14.29 -22.83
N GLU A 24 6.63 14.76 -22.79
CA GLU A 24 7.84 13.96 -23.04
C GLU A 24 8.54 13.53 -21.74
N THR A 25 8.09 14.04 -20.59
CA THR A 25 8.70 13.78 -19.29
C THR A 25 7.97 12.66 -18.58
N ASP A 26 8.71 11.62 -18.25
CA ASP A 26 8.24 10.54 -17.37
C ASP A 26 8.33 10.98 -15.90
N PHE A 27 7.18 11.10 -15.22
CA PHE A 27 7.14 11.51 -13.82
C PHE A 27 7.83 10.52 -12.87
N GLN A 28 8.02 9.26 -13.27
CA GLN A 28 8.79 8.32 -12.46
C GLN A 28 10.22 8.81 -12.21
N LYS A 29 10.79 9.57 -13.16
CA LYS A 29 12.12 10.20 -13.02
C LYS A 29 12.11 11.39 -12.05
N LEU A 30 10.93 11.90 -11.70
CA LEU A 30 10.73 13.04 -10.79
C LEU A 30 10.18 12.60 -9.43
N THR A 31 10.25 11.30 -9.11
CA THR A 31 9.72 10.76 -7.84
C THR A 31 10.34 11.43 -6.61
N CYS A 32 11.61 11.86 -6.68
CA CYS A 32 12.26 12.60 -5.60
C CYS A 32 11.50 13.89 -5.25
N ASP A 33 11.18 14.71 -6.26
CA ASP A 33 10.42 15.95 -6.07
C ASP A 33 9.03 15.68 -5.46
N ILE A 34 8.37 14.61 -5.94
CA ILE A 34 7.04 14.20 -5.47
C ILE A 34 7.11 13.76 -4.00
N SER A 35 8.09 12.94 -3.64
CA SER A 35 8.29 12.47 -2.27
C SER A 35 8.58 13.61 -1.31
N GLU A 36 9.45 14.57 -1.69
CA GLU A 36 9.70 15.76 -0.88
C GLU A 36 8.45 16.62 -0.69
N ALA A 37 7.62 16.76 -1.73
CA ALA A 37 6.35 17.48 -1.63
C ALA A 37 5.34 16.76 -0.69
N VAL A 38 5.35 15.43 -0.69
CA VAL A 38 4.58 14.60 0.26
C VAL A 38 5.05 14.84 1.68
N GLU A 39 6.35 14.77 1.94
CA GLU A 39 6.94 15.02 3.26
C GLU A 39 6.60 16.42 3.77
N PHE A 40 6.78 17.45 2.92
CA PHE A 40 6.43 18.83 3.26
C PHE A 40 4.94 19.00 3.60
N PHE A 41 4.07 18.37 2.83
CA PHE A 41 2.63 18.36 3.11
C PHE A 41 2.34 17.73 4.49
N ASN A 42 2.90 16.55 4.74
CA ASN A 42 2.66 15.78 5.96
C ASN A 42 3.22 16.48 7.19
N GLN A 43 4.38 17.13 7.08
CA GLN A 43 4.94 17.95 8.14
C GLN A 43 4.01 19.13 8.48
N LYS A 44 3.44 19.79 7.46
CA LYS A 44 2.55 20.94 7.64
C LYS A 44 1.20 20.58 8.27
N PHE A 45 0.66 19.40 7.96
CA PHE A 45 -0.66 18.95 8.41
C PHE A 45 -0.62 17.84 9.46
N ARG A 46 0.52 17.66 10.13
CA ARG A 46 0.74 16.61 11.14
C ARG A 46 -0.40 16.58 12.17
N GLY A 47 -1.00 15.41 12.35
CA GLY A 47 -2.11 15.20 13.30
C GLY A 47 -3.49 15.60 12.77
N ILE A 48 -3.59 16.10 11.53
CA ILE A 48 -4.85 16.52 10.90
C ILE A 48 -5.11 15.66 9.67
N LYS A 49 -4.15 15.66 8.74
CA LYS A 49 -4.21 14.87 7.51
C LYS A 49 -2.83 14.57 6.99
N GLU A 50 -2.70 13.46 6.30
CA GLU A 50 -1.47 13.02 5.64
C GLU A 50 -1.78 12.52 4.24
N ILE A 51 -0.82 12.66 3.33
CA ILE A 51 -0.84 12.03 2.02
C ILE A 51 0.25 10.96 1.96
N ILE A 52 -0.08 9.86 1.30
CA ILE A 52 0.82 8.75 1.03
C ILE A 52 0.96 8.67 -0.49
N LEU A 53 2.20 8.62 -0.97
CA LEU A 53 2.47 8.40 -2.38
C LEU A 53 2.14 6.94 -2.72
N SER A 54 1.15 6.77 -3.58
CA SER A 54 0.65 5.43 -3.90
C SER A 54 1.31 4.88 -5.16
N ASP A 55 1.35 5.66 -6.23
CA ASP A 55 2.02 5.30 -7.47
C ASP A 55 2.37 6.54 -8.29
N VAL A 56 3.36 6.40 -9.16
CA VAL A 56 3.72 7.37 -10.18
C VAL A 56 3.78 6.63 -11.50
N GLU A 57 2.87 6.99 -12.39
CA GLU A 57 2.86 6.57 -13.80
C GLU A 57 3.46 7.70 -14.65
N PHE A 58 3.62 7.48 -15.95
CA PHE A 58 4.29 8.41 -16.87
C PHE A 58 3.85 9.88 -16.72
N SER A 59 2.55 10.15 -16.59
CA SER A 59 2.00 11.51 -16.43
C SER A 59 0.93 11.62 -15.33
N ILE A 60 0.85 10.61 -14.46
CA ILE A 60 -0.18 10.49 -13.42
C ILE A 60 0.49 10.26 -12.07
N ILE A 61 0.05 11.02 -11.07
CA ILE A 61 0.43 10.82 -9.68
C ILE A 61 -0.78 10.30 -8.93
N SER A 62 -0.62 9.15 -8.27
CA SER A 62 -1.63 8.54 -7.43
C SER A 62 -1.29 8.76 -5.96
N LEU A 63 -2.20 9.35 -5.20
CA LEU A 63 -2.03 9.67 -3.78
C LEU A 63 -3.19 9.12 -2.96
N ILE A 64 -2.91 8.72 -1.72
CA ILE A 64 -3.94 8.46 -0.72
C ILE A 64 -3.90 9.58 0.30
N LEU A 65 -5.01 10.28 0.46
CA LEU A 65 -5.19 11.31 1.47
C LEU A 65 -5.96 10.70 2.66
N ASN A 66 -5.32 10.67 3.82
CA ASN A 66 -5.89 10.19 5.07
C ASN A 66 -6.22 11.39 5.98
N PHE A 67 -7.45 11.42 6.51
CA PHE A 67 -7.90 12.38 7.52
C PHE A 67 -7.95 11.71 8.89
N GLU A 68 -7.32 12.32 9.89
CA GLU A 68 -7.27 11.77 11.25
C GLU A 68 -8.54 12.06 12.08
N TYR A 69 -9.33 13.06 11.68
CA TYR A 69 -10.57 13.47 12.36
C TYR A 69 -11.62 13.91 11.34
N GLU A 70 -12.90 13.70 11.70
CA GLU A 70 -14.16 13.94 10.95
C GLU A 70 -14.06 14.31 9.45
N PRO A 71 -14.70 13.54 8.55
CA PRO A 71 -14.71 13.87 7.14
C PRO A 71 -15.43 15.20 6.91
N LYS A 72 -14.81 16.07 6.10
CA LYS A 72 -15.55 17.15 5.43
C LYS A 72 -16.67 16.52 4.60
N GLU A 73 -17.83 17.18 4.52
CA GLU A 73 -18.96 16.75 3.67
C GLU A 73 -18.53 16.49 2.21
N GLN A 74 -17.53 17.24 1.73
CA GLN A 74 -16.96 17.04 0.40
C GLN A 74 -15.44 17.23 0.36
N VAL A 75 -14.74 16.17 -0.05
CA VAL A 75 -13.29 16.21 -0.32
C VAL A 75 -13.06 16.54 -1.79
N THR A 76 -12.23 17.55 -2.04
CA THR A 76 -11.92 18.04 -3.39
C THR A 76 -10.40 18.19 -3.58
N ALA A 77 -9.95 18.43 -4.81
CA ALA A 77 -8.53 18.70 -5.08
C ALA A 77 -7.94 19.90 -4.33
N LYS A 78 -8.78 20.79 -3.76
CA LYS A 78 -8.32 21.88 -2.89
C LYS A 78 -7.54 21.36 -1.68
N GLU A 79 -7.85 20.15 -1.22
CA GLU A 79 -7.14 19.53 -0.09
C GLU A 79 -5.65 19.31 -0.36
N LEU A 80 -5.26 19.23 -1.63
CA LEU A 80 -3.88 19.01 -2.12
C LEU A 80 -3.20 20.31 -2.61
N THR A 81 -3.78 21.47 -2.31
CA THR A 81 -3.23 22.77 -2.77
C THR A 81 -1.80 23.00 -2.27
N VAL A 82 -1.50 22.62 -1.02
CA VAL A 82 -0.15 22.77 -0.45
C VAL A 82 0.86 21.91 -1.20
N PHE A 83 0.54 20.65 -1.43
CA PHE A 83 1.35 19.71 -2.22
C PHE A 83 1.62 20.28 -3.62
N SER A 84 0.55 20.74 -4.30
CA SER A 84 0.65 21.35 -5.63
C SER A 84 1.50 22.63 -5.65
N ARG A 85 1.40 23.48 -4.62
CA ARG A 85 2.18 24.74 -4.54
C ARG A 85 3.65 24.48 -4.26
N TYR A 86 3.96 23.49 -3.44
CA TYR A 86 5.34 23.10 -3.18
C TYR A 86 6.03 22.65 -4.47
N LEU A 87 5.41 21.72 -5.22
CA LEU A 87 5.94 21.30 -6.52
C LEU A 87 6.09 22.47 -7.50
N HIS A 88 5.08 23.35 -7.55
CA HIS A 88 5.10 24.50 -8.45
C HIS A 88 6.24 25.49 -8.15
N ASN A 89 6.43 25.84 -6.87
CA ASN A 89 7.34 26.92 -6.46
C ASN A 89 8.75 26.41 -6.13
N GLU A 90 8.85 25.35 -5.33
CA GLU A 90 10.12 24.87 -4.78
C GLU A 90 10.82 23.88 -5.71
N LYS A 91 10.05 23.14 -6.54
CA LYS A 91 10.57 22.16 -7.49
C LYS A 91 10.49 22.61 -8.95
N GLU A 92 10.06 23.85 -9.17
CA GLU A 92 9.93 24.46 -10.50
C GLU A 92 9.01 23.70 -11.48
N TRP A 93 8.01 22.96 -10.97
CA TRP A 93 7.08 22.22 -11.83
C TRP A 93 6.18 23.12 -12.68
N VAL A 94 6.22 24.44 -12.47
CA VAL A 94 5.62 25.44 -13.37
C VAL A 94 6.07 25.25 -14.83
N ARG A 95 7.28 24.72 -15.09
CA ARG A 95 7.75 24.43 -16.46
C ARG A 95 6.96 23.33 -17.18
N PHE A 96 6.26 22.49 -16.42
CA PHE A 96 5.47 21.38 -16.96
C PHE A 96 4.01 21.76 -17.25
N SER A 97 3.55 22.94 -16.82
CA SER A 97 2.17 23.37 -17.02
C SER A 97 2.10 24.78 -17.59
N ARG A 98 1.15 25.01 -18.51
CA ARG A 98 0.83 26.37 -18.99
C ARG A 98 0.04 27.19 -17.96
N GLU A 99 -0.41 26.55 -16.87
CA GLU A 99 -1.26 27.13 -15.83
C GLU A 99 -0.45 27.52 -14.59
N ARG A 100 -0.47 28.80 -14.24
CA ARG A 100 0.37 29.36 -13.14
C ARG A 100 -0.22 29.19 -11.75
N THR A 101 -1.49 28.78 -11.64
CA THR A 101 -2.22 28.81 -10.34
C THR A 101 -2.67 27.45 -9.86
N LYS A 102 -2.81 26.48 -10.77
CA LYS A 102 -3.29 25.12 -10.48
C LYS A 102 -2.50 24.13 -11.31
N LEU A 103 -1.56 23.44 -10.68
CA LEU A 103 -0.67 22.51 -11.36
C LEU A 103 -1.40 21.22 -11.77
N PHE A 104 -2.31 20.73 -10.93
CA PHE A 104 -3.00 19.47 -11.14
C PHE A 104 -4.52 19.62 -11.27
N ILE A 105 -5.12 18.67 -11.99
CA ILE A 105 -6.54 18.37 -11.94
C ILE A 105 -6.74 16.91 -11.53
N PRO A 106 -7.75 16.63 -10.68
CA PRO A 106 -8.09 15.26 -10.35
C PRO A 106 -8.74 14.59 -11.56
N ILE A 107 -8.23 13.42 -11.92
CA ILE A 107 -8.92 12.47 -12.82
C ILE A 107 -9.98 11.72 -12.01
N THR A 108 -9.60 11.32 -10.79
CA THR A 108 -10.40 10.45 -9.94
C THR A 108 -10.22 10.87 -8.49
N ILE A 109 -11.32 10.94 -7.75
CA ILE A 109 -11.36 11.08 -6.29
C ILE A 109 -12.34 10.03 -5.79
N ILE A 110 -11.85 9.01 -5.09
CA ILE A 110 -12.69 7.94 -4.56
C ILE A 110 -12.44 7.86 -3.05
N LYS A 111 -13.52 7.80 -2.27
CA LYS A 111 -13.41 7.49 -0.84
C LYS A 111 -12.99 6.03 -0.71
N PHE A 112 -11.85 5.78 -0.07
CA PHE A 112 -11.34 4.43 0.17
C PHE A 112 -11.84 3.95 1.53
N THR A 113 -12.41 2.75 1.53
CA THR A 113 -12.50 1.94 2.75
C THR A 113 -11.15 1.28 3.05
N ASP A 114 -10.99 0.73 4.25
CA ASP A 114 -9.78 -0.03 4.58
C ASP A 114 -9.66 -1.30 3.71
N GLU A 115 -10.79 -1.91 3.33
CA GLU A 115 -10.83 -3.04 2.39
C GLU A 115 -10.36 -2.63 0.98
N ASP A 116 -10.81 -1.48 0.48
CA ASP A 116 -10.38 -0.98 -0.83
C ASP A 116 -8.87 -0.75 -0.87
N LEU A 117 -8.31 -0.21 0.22
CA LEU A 117 -6.89 0.02 0.35
C LEU A 117 -6.10 -1.29 0.30
N LEU A 118 -6.53 -2.31 1.04
CA LEU A 118 -5.90 -3.63 1.02
C LEU A 118 -5.97 -4.29 -0.36
N LYS A 119 -7.13 -4.21 -1.01
CA LYS A 119 -7.32 -4.72 -2.38
C LYS A 119 -6.41 -3.98 -3.37
N TYR A 120 -6.27 -2.67 -3.22
CA TYR A 120 -5.42 -1.86 -4.07
C TYR A 120 -3.92 -2.11 -3.84
N VAL A 121 -3.49 -2.28 -2.60
CA VAL A 121 -2.10 -2.65 -2.26
C VAL A 121 -1.75 -4.05 -2.79
N SER A 122 -2.68 -4.99 -2.67
CA SER A 122 -2.48 -6.36 -3.16
C SER A 122 -2.44 -6.49 -4.68
N THR A 123 -3.09 -5.58 -5.43
CA THR A 123 -3.05 -5.59 -6.90
C THR A 123 -1.83 -4.89 -7.50
N LEU A 124 -1.20 -3.93 -6.81
CA LEU A 124 -0.08 -3.16 -7.37
C LEU A 124 1.32 -3.68 -7.09
N GLY A 125 1.49 -4.66 -6.19
CA GLY A 125 2.78 -5.33 -5.97
C GLY A 125 3.94 -4.43 -5.53
N ARG A 126 3.68 -3.24 -4.95
CA ARG A 126 4.70 -2.29 -4.51
C ARG A 126 4.88 -2.25 -2.98
N ASN A 127 6.03 -1.68 -2.61
CA ASN A 127 6.78 -1.85 -1.36
C ASN A 127 5.95 -1.78 -0.07
N LEU A 128 5.77 -2.94 0.57
CA LEU A 128 5.02 -3.11 1.82
C LEU A 128 5.60 -2.33 3.01
N ILE A 129 6.88 -1.92 2.97
CA ILE A 129 7.60 -1.34 4.12
C ILE A 129 7.02 0.01 4.56
N GLU A 130 6.55 0.84 3.62
CA GLU A 130 5.87 2.11 3.97
C GLU A 130 4.47 1.87 4.53
N TYR A 131 3.82 0.78 4.13
CA TYR A 131 2.50 0.38 4.60
C TYR A 131 2.53 -0.39 5.92
N GLU A 132 3.55 -1.18 6.20
CA GLU A 132 3.74 -1.81 7.52
C GLU A 132 3.90 -0.75 8.60
N ARG A 133 4.62 0.35 8.34
CA ARG A 133 4.67 1.50 9.25
C ARG A 133 3.29 2.15 9.47
N TYR A 134 2.40 2.06 8.48
CA TYR A 134 1.03 2.55 8.56
C TYR A 134 0.12 1.60 9.36
N PHE A 135 0.16 0.29 9.08
CA PHE A 135 -0.62 -0.73 9.79
C PHE A 135 -0.15 -0.91 11.24
N ASN A 136 1.16 -0.85 11.51
CA ASN A 136 1.70 -0.87 12.87
C ASN A 136 1.24 0.32 13.74
N ARG A 137 0.73 1.41 13.13
CA ARG A 137 0.13 2.55 13.86
C ARG A 137 -1.37 2.39 14.12
N LEU A 138 -2.06 1.50 13.41
CA LEU A 138 -3.48 1.22 13.60
C LEU A 138 -3.76 0.28 14.79
N GLY A 139 -2.71 -0.35 15.35
CA GLY A 139 -2.80 -1.31 16.44
C GLY A 139 -3.31 -2.68 15.97
N ASP A 140 -2.84 -3.74 16.64
CA ASP A 140 -3.12 -5.15 16.28
C ASP A 140 -4.62 -5.46 16.12
N ASP A 141 -5.49 -4.76 16.86
CA ASP A 141 -6.95 -4.94 16.84
C ASP A 141 -7.63 -4.64 15.49
N ALA A 142 -7.03 -3.77 14.65
CA ALA A 142 -7.58 -3.44 13.34
C ALA A 142 -7.31 -4.55 12.30
N PHE A 143 -6.21 -5.27 12.48
CA PHE A 143 -5.79 -6.37 11.60
C PHE A 143 -6.69 -7.60 11.80
N ASP A 144 -6.99 -7.94 13.06
CA ASP A 144 -7.81 -9.11 13.42
C ASP A 144 -9.31 -8.95 13.10
N LYS A 145 -9.86 -7.73 13.23
CA LYS A 145 -11.26 -7.47 12.88
C LYS A 145 -11.54 -7.54 11.37
N LEU A 146 -10.59 -7.15 10.53
CA LEU A 146 -10.75 -7.11 9.06
C LEU A 146 -10.67 -8.49 8.39
N TYR A 147 -9.99 -9.45 9.02
CA TYR A 147 -9.96 -10.84 8.54
C TYR A 147 -11.18 -11.66 8.96
N SER A 148 -11.99 -11.13 9.88
CA SER A 148 -13.13 -11.82 10.48
C SER A 148 -14.46 -11.55 9.76
N SER A 149 -14.55 -10.53 8.88
CA SER A 149 -15.78 -10.19 8.14
C SER A 149 -15.71 -10.61 6.65
N GLU A 150 -15.91 -11.91 6.44
CA GLU A 150 -16.47 -12.65 5.27
C GLU A 150 -16.36 -12.12 3.82
N ASN A 151 -15.47 -12.73 3.01
CA ASN A 151 -15.79 -13.53 1.79
C ASN A 151 -14.56 -13.88 0.94
N ILE A 152 -13.46 -14.28 1.57
CA ILE A 152 -12.44 -15.08 0.87
C ILE A 152 -12.28 -16.37 1.67
N LYS A 153 -12.97 -17.42 1.23
CA LYS A 153 -12.64 -18.79 1.63
C LYS A 153 -11.27 -19.14 1.03
N TYR A 154 -10.21 -18.65 1.64
CA TYR A 154 -9.03 -19.49 1.80
C TYR A 154 -9.12 -20.02 3.22
N GLU A 155 -9.31 -21.32 3.37
CA GLU A 155 -9.09 -21.99 4.64
C GLU A 155 -7.63 -21.75 5.03
N PHE A 156 -7.38 -20.70 5.81
CA PHE A 156 -6.10 -20.41 6.43
C PHE A 156 -6.18 -20.83 7.89
N TYR A 157 -5.32 -21.78 8.21
CA TYR A 157 -5.03 -22.31 9.54
C TYR A 157 -4.58 -21.19 10.49
N ASN A 158 -5.33 -20.97 11.58
CA ASN A 158 -5.00 -20.05 12.66
C ASN A 158 -4.15 -20.78 13.73
N PRO A 159 -2.87 -20.42 13.99
CA PRO A 159 -1.98 -21.18 14.87
C PRO A 159 -2.19 -20.90 16.37
N LYS A 160 -3.04 -19.95 16.76
CA LYS A 160 -3.20 -19.54 18.18
C LYS A 160 -4.52 -19.94 18.83
N GLU A 161 -5.43 -20.56 18.08
CA GLU A 161 -6.68 -21.14 18.63
C GLU A 161 -6.67 -22.68 18.65
N ASN A 162 -5.54 -23.30 18.31
CA ASN A 162 -5.43 -24.74 18.14
C ASN A 162 -4.42 -25.40 19.09
N GLU A 163 -4.59 -25.17 20.40
CA GLU A 163 -4.10 -26.14 21.39
C GLU A 163 -4.88 -27.48 21.35
N GLY A 164 -5.83 -27.63 20.41
CA GLY A 164 -6.64 -28.84 20.21
C GLY A 164 -6.58 -29.48 18.81
N LEU A 165 -5.72 -29.05 17.89
CA LEU A 165 -5.61 -29.63 16.53
C LEU A 165 -4.21 -30.21 16.26
N ASN A 166 -3.73 -31.04 17.19
CA ASN A 166 -3.07 -32.30 16.82
C ASN A 166 -4.21 -33.33 16.85
N SER A 167 -4.56 -34.09 15.83
CA SER A 167 -3.81 -34.77 14.78
C SER A 167 -4.77 -34.95 13.59
N ASP A 168 -4.35 -34.90 12.33
CA ASP A 168 -4.28 -36.12 11.51
C ASP A 168 -3.83 -35.74 10.09
N MET A 169 -2.72 -34.99 9.98
CA MET A 169 -2.09 -34.82 8.67
C MET A 169 -1.10 -35.97 8.48
N THR A 170 -1.39 -36.85 7.52
CA THR A 170 -0.50 -38.01 7.27
C THR A 170 0.84 -37.53 6.70
N GLU A 171 1.88 -38.35 6.84
CA GLU A 171 3.21 -38.04 6.31
C GLU A 171 3.15 -37.78 4.79
N GLU A 172 2.31 -38.51 4.06
CA GLU A 172 2.11 -38.34 2.63
C GLU A 172 1.47 -36.98 2.29
N GLN A 173 0.53 -36.53 3.12
CA GLN A 173 -0.11 -35.22 2.96
C GLN A 173 0.89 -34.09 3.22
N ILE A 174 1.72 -34.22 4.25
CA ILE A 174 2.80 -33.27 4.55
C ILE A 174 3.76 -33.18 3.36
N ILE A 175 4.21 -34.33 2.84
CA ILE A 175 5.11 -34.39 1.69
C ILE A 175 4.46 -33.77 0.45
N ALA A 176 3.18 -34.05 0.20
CA ALA A 176 2.45 -33.49 -0.95
C ALA A 176 2.34 -31.97 -0.86
N ILE A 177 2.04 -31.43 0.32
CA ILE A 177 1.95 -29.98 0.56
C ILE A 177 3.31 -29.32 0.34
N ILE A 178 4.38 -29.90 0.89
CA ILE A 178 5.74 -29.36 0.70
C ILE A 178 6.11 -29.35 -0.78
N LYS A 179 5.86 -30.45 -1.51
CA LYS A 179 6.11 -30.52 -2.97
C LYS A 179 5.31 -29.47 -3.74
N PHE A 180 4.03 -29.28 -3.41
CA PHE A 180 3.18 -28.26 -4.01
C PHE A 180 3.70 -26.84 -3.72
N LEU A 181 4.15 -26.59 -2.48
CA LEU A 181 4.73 -25.31 -2.08
C LEU A 181 5.96 -24.98 -2.92
N PHE A 182 6.88 -25.94 -3.12
CA PHE A 182 8.05 -25.78 -3.98
C PHE A 182 7.69 -25.61 -5.46
N ALA A 183 6.74 -26.40 -5.97
CA ALA A 183 6.33 -26.36 -7.37
C ALA A 183 5.63 -25.03 -7.74
N THR A 184 4.98 -24.39 -6.77
CA THR A 184 4.24 -23.14 -6.98
C THR A 184 4.89 -21.93 -6.33
N LYS A 185 6.15 -22.04 -5.87
CA LYS A 185 6.81 -20.99 -5.08
C LYS A 185 6.93 -19.67 -5.80
N ASP A 186 7.14 -19.70 -7.12
CA ASP A 186 7.25 -18.51 -7.97
C ASP A 186 5.95 -18.21 -8.73
N LEU A 187 4.89 -18.99 -8.47
CA LEU A 187 3.60 -18.86 -9.15
C LEU A 187 2.59 -18.11 -8.28
N GLY A 188 1.91 -17.17 -8.92
CA GLY A 188 0.88 -16.34 -8.31
C GLY A 188 1.35 -14.91 -8.03
N PRO A 189 0.54 -14.11 -7.34
CA PRO A 189 0.87 -12.72 -7.05
C PRO A 189 2.07 -12.62 -6.10
N ALA A 190 2.88 -11.56 -6.24
CA ALA A 190 4.13 -11.38 -5.51
C ALA A 190 4.05 -11.58 -3.97
N PRO A 191 2.98 -11.15 -3.27
CA PRO A 191 2.83 -11.45 -1.83
C PRO A 191 2.64 -12.94 -1.52
N GLY A 192 1.94 -13.67 -2.39
CA GLY A 192 1.77 -15.11 -2.29
C GLY A 192 3.09 -15.85 -2.56
N VAL A 193 3.83 -15.41 -3.57
CA VAL A 193 5.20 -15.88 -3.87
C VAL A 193 6.13 -15.64 -2.69
N PHE A 194 6.08 -14.44 -2.08
CA PHE A 194 6.89 -14.10 -0.91
C PHE A 194 6.55 -14.96 0.31
N LYS A 195 5.26 -15.12 0.66
CA LYS A 195 4.85 -15.98 1.79
C LYS A 195 5.23 -17.43 1.58
N LYS A 196 5.09 -17.95 0.34
CA LYS A 196 5.56 -19.31 0.00
C LYS A 196 7.07 -19.42 0.16
N ASN A 197 7.82 -18.45 -0.32
CA ASN A 197 9.28 -18.43 -0.18
C ASN A 197 9.72 -18.30 1.29
N GLN A 198 9.03 -17.51 2.11
CA GLN A 198 9.29 -17.40 3.54
C GLN A 198 8.99 -18.72 4.27
N ALA A 199 7.84 -19.35 4.00
CA ALA A 199 7.50 -20.65 4.54
C ALA A 199 8.52 -21.73 4.14
N ILE A 200 9.02 -21.70 2.89
CA ILE A 200 10.10 -22.59 2.43
C ILE A 200 11.37 -22.37 3.24
N GLU A 201 11.78 -21.12 3.49
CA GLU A 201 12.97 -20.83 4.30
C GLU A 201 12.81 -21.27 5.75
N ASP A 202 11.62 -21.13 6.33
CA ASP A 202 11.36 -21.60 7.69
C ASP A 202 11.36 -23.14 7.79
N ILE A 203 10.81 -23.83 6.78
CA ILE A 203 10.93 -25.30 6.66
C ILE A 203 12.41 -25.71 6.55
N LYS A 204 13.20 -25.02 5.71
CA LYS A 204 14.64 -25.30 5.59
C LYS A 204 15.37 -25.12 6.91
N LYS A 205 15.09 -24.05 7.67
CA LYS A 205 15.72 -23.84 8.99
C LYS A 205 15.45 -25.00 9.95
N ILE A 206 14.25 -25.59 9.91
CA ILE A 206 13.89 -26.74 10.75
C ILE A 206 14.65 -28.00 10.30
N LEU A 207 14.79 -28.22 8.99
CA LEU A 207 15.38 -29.45 8.45
C LEU A 207 16.92 -29.44 8.38
N ILE A 208 17.55 -28.28 8.18
CA ILE A 208 19.01 -28.13 8.04
C ILE A 208 19.80 -28.81 9.18
N PRO A 209 19.44 -28.64 10.47
CA PRO A 209 20.14 -29.32 11.56
C PRO A 209 20.13 -30.85 11.45
N TRP A 210 19.13 -31.45 10.83
CA TRP A 210 19.03 -32.90 10.69
C TRP A 210 19.82 -33.42 9.49
N VAL A 211 19.91 -32.63 8.42
CA VAL A 211 20.72 -32.95 7.23
C VAL A 211 22.21 -32.80 7.50
N LEU A 212 22.62 -31.87 8.36
CA LEU A 212 24.04 -31.62 8.67
C LEU A 212 24.60 -32.52 9.78
N ASN A 213 23.72 -33.15 10.59
CA ASN A 213 24.11 -34.06 11.66
C ASN A 213 23.83 -35.54 11.31
N SER A 214 23.45 -35.84 10.07
CA SER A 214 23.35 -37.20 9.51
C SER A 214 24.53 -37.51 8.61
#